data_AF-A0A945L7R4-F1
#
_entry.id   AF-A0A945L7R4-F1
#
_cell.length_a   1.000
_cell.length_b   1.000
_cell.length_c   1.000
_cell.angle_alpha   90.00
_cell.angle_beta   90.00
_cell.angle_gamma   90.00
#
_symmetry.space_group_name_H-M   'P 1'
#
loop_
_entity.id
_entity.type
_entity.pdbx_description
1 polymer ?
#
loop_
_entity_poly.entity_id
_entity_poly.type
_entity_poly.pdbx_seq_one_letter_code
_entity_poly.pdbx_strand_id
1 'polypeptide(L)'
;HREGVITAASSLEFLQACALIHDDVMDGSDTRRGRPAAHRQFASLHRASQWQGNPDRFGEGAAILVGDLCLSWADQLLLTSGLPAPNLDAAKNVYNEMRTELMAGQYLDLLEQARGGGSVERALRVVRFKSAKYTIERPLHIGAALALAPPEVFDAYSGYGLPLGEAFQLRDDILGVFGDPEVTGKPAGDDLREGKRTVLIAIATERADPSQLRSIHELLGDAHLNLNGIDTLRAIIRDTGSLDFTENLIADLLEQSLAALANAPLDPAAVISLTQLAHNAVQRNL
;
A
#
# COMPACT_ATOMS: atom_id res chain seq x y z
N HIS A 1 16.23 -9.60 24.72
CA HIS A 1 16.29 -8.54 23.69
C HIS A 1 15.82 -9.01 22.32
N ARG A 2 16.43 -10.03 21.70
CA ARG A 2 16.03 -10.48 20.33
C ARG A 2 14.55 -10.84 20.19
N GLU A 3 14.00 -11.61 21.14
CA GLU A 3 12.57 -11.96 21.15
C GLU A 3 11.68 -10.72 21.25
N GLY A 4 12.01 -9.77 22.13
CA GLY A 4 11.25 -8.52 22.25
C GLY A 4 11.30 -7.64 21.00
N VAL A 5 12.44 -7.58 20.30
CA VAL A 5 12.52 -6.87 19.00
C VAL A 5 11.64 -7.55 17.95
N ILE A 6 11.61 -8.88 17.89
CA ILE A 6 10.74 -9.63 16.98
C ILE A 6 9.27 -9.39 17.31
N THR A 7 8.90 -9.41 18.59
CA THR A 7 7.53 -9.12 19.04
C THR A 7 7.12 -7.70 18.69
N ALA A 8 7.98 -6.71 18.93
CA ALA A 8 7.75 -5.32 18.53
C ALA A 8 7.59 -5.18 17.01
N ALA A 9 8.44 -5.80 16.20
CA ALA A 9 8.32 -5.78 14.75
C ALA A 9 7.02 -6.47 14.26
N SER A 10 6.62 -7.56 14.92
CA SER A 10 5.38 -8.29 14.60
C SER A 10 4.11 -7.47 14.86
N SER A 11 4.16 -6.40 15.67
CA SER A 11 3.03 -5.46 15.80
C SER A 11 2.63 -4.82 14.48
N LEU A 12 3.58 -4.64 13.55
CA LEU A 12 3.34 -4.05 12.24
C LEU A 12 2.43 -4.94 11.38
N GLU A 13 2.47 -6.26 11.58
CA GLU A 13 1.56 -7.20 10.88
C GLU A 13 0.10 -7.02 11.32
N PHE A 14 -0.14 -6.72 12.60
CA PHE A 14 -1.50 -6.38 13.07
C PHE A 14 -1.96 -5.02 12.53
N LEU A 15 -1.06 -4.04 12.45
CA LEU A 15 -1.38 -2.77 11.79
C LEU A 15 -1.68 -2.97 10.29
N GLN A 16 -0.92 -3.82 9.60
CA GLN A 16 -1.19 -4.21 8.21
C GLN A 16 -2.54 -4.93 8.07
N ALA A 17 -2.87 -5.83 8.99
CA ALA A 17 -4.18 -6.48 8.99
C ALA A 17 -5.31 -5.44 9.15
N CYS A 18 -5.19 -4.48 10.06
CA CYS A 18 -6.13 -3.37 10.19
C CYS A 18 -6.27 -2.60 8.87
N ALA A 19 -5.14 -2.16 8.29
CA ALA A 19 -5.12 -1.38 7.07
C ALA A 19 -5.83 -2.12 5.93
N LEU A 20 -5.49 -3.39 5.68
CA LEU A 20 -6.07 -4.18 4.60
C LEU A 20 -7.56 -4.46 4.81
N ILE A 21 -7.98 -4.80 6.04
CA ILE A 21 -9.38 -5.11 6.34
C ILE A 21 -10.26 -3.89 6.12
N HIS A 22 -9.82 -2.72 6.57
CA HIS A 22 -10.56 -1.47 6.37
C HIS A 22 -10.51 -1.02 4.90
N ASP A 23 -9.36 -1.12 4.24
CA ASP A 23 -9.19 -0.82 2.80
C ASP A 23 -10.13 -1.67 1.94
N ASP A 24 -10.22 -2.98 2.18
CA ASP A 24 -11.15 -3.86 1.46
C ASP A 24 -12.63 -3.45 1.62
N VAL A 25 -13.00 -2.90 2.78
CA VAL A 25 -14.37 -2.39 3.02
C VAL A 25 -14.59 -1.07 2.27
N MET A 26 -13.60 -0.17 2.31
CA MET A 26 -13.69 1.15 1.67
C MET A 26 -13.70 1.04 0.13
N ASP A 27 -12.89 0.15 -0.43
CA ASP A 27 -12.78 -0.08 -1.87
C ASP A 27 -13.84 -1.07 -2.38
N GLY A 28 -14.56 -1.76 -1.48
CA GLY A 28 -15.54 -2.79 -1.84
C GLY A 28 -14.92 -4.05 -2.46
N SER A 29 -13.64 -4.32 -2.19
CA SER A 29 -12.90 -5.45 -2.75
C SER A 29 -13.45 -6.81 -2.27
N ASP A 30 -13.79 -7.69 -3.21
CA ASP A 30 -14.36 -9.01 -2.87
C ASP A 30 -13.32 -10.01 -2.35
N THR A 31 -12.05 -9.83 -2.73
CA THR A 31 -10.98 -10.80 -2.45
C THR A 31 -9.71 -10.14 -1.96
N ARG A 32 -8.98 -10.86 -1.10
CA ARG A 32 -7.67 -10.49 -0.57
C ARG A 32 -6.82 -11.75 -0.41
N ARG A 33 -5.63 -11.74 -1.03
CA ARG A 33 -4.67 -12.87 -0.98
C ARG A 33 -5.33 -14.21 -1.40
N GLY A 34 -6.12 -14.20 -2.48
CA GLY A 34 -6.79 -15.39 -3.03
C GLY A 34 -7.96 -15.93 -2.20
N ARG A 35 -8.40 -15.21 -1.17
CA ARG A 35 -9.55 -15.59 -0.31
C ARG A 35 -10.58 -14.46 -0.28
N PRO A 36 -11.85 -14.73 0.07
CA PRO A 36 -12.83 -13.66 0.24
C PRO A 36 -12.36 -12.63 1.28
N ALA A 37 -12.56 -11.34 1.02
CA ALA A 37 -12.25 -10.28 1.98
C ALA A 37 -13.03 -10.46 3.29
N ALA A 38 -12.56 -9.86 4.39
CA ALA A 38 -13.13 -10.06 5.72
C ALA A 38 -14.65 -9.77 5.77
N HIS A 39 -15.08 -8.66 5.15
CA HIS A 39 -16.50 -8.30 5.11
C HIS A 39 -17.36 -9.31 4.34
N ARG A 40 -16.81 -9.91 3.27
CA ARG A 40 -17.47 -10.99 2.52
C ARG A 40 -17.56 -12.28 3.32
N GLN A 41 -16.54 -12.63 4.09
CA GLN A 41 -16.57 -13.80 4.97
C GLN A 41 -17.66 -13.67 6.04
N PHE A 42 -17.76 -12.50 6.70
CA PHE A 42 -18.82 -12.24 7.68
C PHE A 42 -20.22 -12.20 7.06
N ALA A 43 -20.37 -11.61 5.88
CA ALA A 43 -21.64 -11.66 5.15
C ALA A 43 -22.05 -13.09 4.79
N SER A 44 -21.09 -13.95 4.40
CA SER A 44 -21.33 -15.38 4.15
C SER A 44 -21.76 -16.12 5.43
N LEU A 45 -21.08 -15.87 6.56
CA LEU A 45 -21.43 -16.44 7.86
C LEU A 45 -22.86 -16.07 8.28
N HIS A 46 -23.25 -14.80 8.11
CA HIS A 46 -24.60 -14.30 8.40
C HIS A 46 -25.66 -15.04 7.57
N ARG A 47 -25.45 -15.17 6.25
CA ARG A 47 -26.34 -15.91 5.34
C ARG A 47 -26.46 -17.38 5.73
N ALA A 48 -25.33 -18.04 5.99
CA ALA A 48 -25.30 -19.46 6.37
C ALA A 48 -26.01 -19.72 7.71
N SER A 49 -25.95 -18.74 8.62
CA SER A 49 -26.59 -18.82 9.94
C SER A 49 -28.04 -18.35 9.94
N GLN A 50 -28.57 -17.90 8.80
CA GLN A 50 -29.95 -17.42 8.61
C GLN A 50 -30.35 -16.33 9.63
N TRP A 51 -29.40 -15.46 9.97
CA TRP A 51 -29.65 -14.35 10.88
C TRP A 51 -30.55 -13.28 10.25
N GLN A 52 -31.19 -12.48 11.09
CA GLN A 52 -32.06 -11.40 10.64
C GLN A 52 -31.23 -10.20 10.15
N GLY A 53 -31.77 -9.44 9.18
CA GLY A 53 -31.16 -8.20 8.67
C GLY A 53 -30.36 -8.36 7.38
N ASN A 54 -29.63 -7.30 6.99
CA ASN A 54 -28.83 -7.26 5.77
C ASN A 54 -27.43 -7.90 6.01
N PRO A 55 -27.06 -8.98 5.31
CA PRO A 55 -25.78 -9.66 5.50
C PRO A 55 -24.55 -8.81 5.15
N ASP A 56 -24.63 -7.98 4.11
CA ASP A 56 -23.49 -7.16 3.66
C ASP A 56 -23.21 -6.04 4.66
N ARG A 57 -24.24 -5.37 5.18
CA ARG A 57 -24.08 -4.38 6.26
C ARG A 57 -23.52 -4.99 7.55
N PHE A 58 -23.93 -6.22 7.87
CA PHE A 58 -23.34 -6.96 8.99
C PHE A 58 -21.86 -7.26 8.72
N GLY A 59 -21.54 -7.69 7.50
CA GLY A 59 -20.17 -7.99 7.08
C GLY A 59 -19.24 -6.78 7.16
N GLU A 60 -19.66 -5.64 6.63
CA GLU A 60 -18.94 -4.36 6.72
C GLU A 60 -18.72 -3.96 8.18
N GLY A 61 -19.78 -3.96 9.00
CA GLY A 61 -19.69 -3.60 10.42
C GLY A 61 -18.76 -4.53 11.21
N ALA A 62 -18.81 -5.84 10.96
CA ALA A 62 -17.93 -6.81 11.59
C ALA A 62 -16.47 -6.63 11.17
N ALA A 63 -16.21 -6.36 9.88
CA ALA A 63 -14.88 -6.08 9.38
C ALA A 63 -14.27 -4.81 9.99
N ILE A 64 -15.06 -3.73 10.14
CA ILE A 64 -14.62 -2.51 10.84
C ILE A 64 -14.14 -2.84 12.25
N LEU A 65 -14.95 -3.57 13.02
CA LEU A 65 -14.60 -3.95 14.39
C LEU A 65 -13.36 -4.85 14.47
N VAL A 66 -13.18 -5.78 13.53
CA VAL A 66 -11.97 -6.62 13.49
C VAL A 66 -10.74 -5.79 13.16
N GLY A 67 -10.83 -4.85 12.22
CA GLY A 67 -9.72 -3.94 11.94
C GLY A 67 -9.35 -3.08 13.16
N ASP A 68 -10.35 -2.56 13.90
CA ASP A 68 -10.12 -1.81 15.14
C ASP A 68 -9.44 -2.67 16.23
N LEU A 69 -9.84 -3.94 16.35
CA LEU A 69 -9.18 -4.89 17.24
C LEU A 69 -7.74 -5.15 16.82
N CYS A 70 -7.46 -5.33 15.53
CA CYS A 70 -6.10 -5.47 15.02
C CYS A 70 -5.25 -4.26 15.36
N LEU A 71 -5.78 -3.04 15.21
CA LEU A 71 -5.06 -1.82 15.58
C LEU A 71 -4.76 -1.76 17.09
N SER A 72 -5.72 -2.12 17.93
CA SER A 72 -5.55 -2.20 19.38
C SER A 72 -4.50 -3.25 19.79
N TRP A 73 -4.53 -4.42 19.15
CA TRP A 73 -3.55 -5.49 19.39
C TRP A 73 -2.15 -5.14 18.88
N ALA A 74 -2.03 -4.37 17.80
CA ALA A 74 -0.74 -3.85 17.36
C ALA A 74 -0.10 -2.99 18.46
N ASP A 75 -0.87 -2.05 19.02
CA ASP A 75 -0.40 -1.21 20.13
C ASP A 75 -0.04 -2.03 21.37
N GLN A 76 -0.89 -3.00 21.73
CA GLN A 76 -0.63 -3.90 22.85
C GLN A 76 0.67 -4.69 22.64
N LEU A 77 0.84 -5.31 21.47
CA LEU A 77 1.98 -6.18 21.17
C LEU A 77 3.31 -5.40 21.18
N LEU A 78 3.31 -4.17 20.66
CA LEU A 78 4.48 -3.29 20.73
C LEU A 78 4.86 -2.98 22.18
N LEU A 79 3.89 -2.50 22.97
CA LEU A 79 4.12 -2.03 24.34
C LEU A 79 4.42 -3.17 25.33
N THR A 80 3.92 -4.38 25.07
CA THR A 80 4.18 -5.57 25.91
C THR A 80 5.30 -6.45 25.37
N SER A 81 6.09 -5.97 24.41
CA SER A 81 7.19 -6.74 23.80
C SER A 81 8.35 -7.06 24.76
N GLY A 82 8.37 -6.48 25.97
CA GLY A 82 9.42 -6.71 26.97
C GLY A 82 10.71 -5.92 26.71
N LEU A 83 10.68 -4.93 25.81
CA LEU A 83 11.77 -3.98 25.63
C LEU A 83 11.74 -2.88 26.71
N PRO A 84 12.89 -2.21 26.99
CA PRO A 84 12.94 -1.15 27.98
C PRO A 84 12.02 0.03 27.62
N ALA A 85 11.41 0.65 28.62
CA ALA A 85 10.46 1.75 28.43
C ALA A 85 11.00 2.91 27.54
N PRO A 86 12.25 3.40 27.70
CA PRO A 86 12.77 4.47 26.83
C PRO A 86 12.80 4.09 25.35
N ASN A 87 13.11 2.83 25.02
CA ASN A 87 13.14 2.33 23.65
C ASN A 87 11.72 2.22 23.08
N LEU A 88 10.77 1.76 23.89
CA LEU A 88 9.36 1.67 23.52
C LEU A 88 8.73 3.04 23.30
N ASP A 89 9.02 4.01 24.17
CA ASP A 89 8.53 5.39 24.04
C ASP A 89 9.05 6.04 22.75
N ALA A 90 10.33 5.87 22.44
CA ALA A 90 10.93 6.36 21.19
C ALA A 90 10.26 5.73 19.96
N ALA A 91 10.09 4.41 19.95
CA ALA A 91 9.44 3.70 18.84
C ALA A 91 7.95 4.04 18.72
N LYS A 92 7.26 4.23 19.84
CA LYS A 92 5.83 4.55 19.85
C LYS A 92 5.56 5.94 19.26
N ASN A 93 6.46 6.90 19.43
CA ASN A 93 6.35 8.21 18.75
C ASN A 93 6.37 8.06 17.22
N VAL A 94 7.35 7.32 16.68
CA VAL A 94 7.43 7.04 15.24
C VAL A 94 6.22 6.25 14.76
N TYR A 95 5.78 5.25 15.52
CA TYR A 95 4.59 4.46 15.20
C TYR A 95 3.32 5.32 15.14
N ASN A 96 3.15 6.29 16.05
CA ASN A 96 1.99 7.18 16.06
C ASN A 96 1.97 8.12 14.84
N GLU A 97 3.14 8.62 14.43
CA GLU A 97 3.28 9.38 13.17
C GLU A 97 2.91 8.52 11.97
N MET A 98 3.47 7.31 11.87
CA MET A 98 3.18 6.35 10.80
C MET A 98 1.68 6.08 10.68
N ARG A 99 0.98 5.85 11.79
CA ARG A 99 -0.46 5.62 11.80
C ARG A 99 -1.24 6.84 11.27
N THR A 100 -0.80 8.04 11.64
CA THR A 100 -1.42 9.29 11.19
C THR A 100 -1.22 9.47 9.68
N GLU A 101 0.00 9.26 9.21
CA GLU A 101 0.37 9.34 7.79
C GLU A 101 -0.41 8.33 6.94
N LEU A 102 -0.51 7.07 7.41
CA LEU A 102 -1.29 6.02 6.75
C LEU A 102 -2.76 6.42 6.61
N MET A 103 -3.40 6.83 7.71
CA MET A 103 -4.82 7.22 7.70
C MET A 103 -5.07 8.44 6.81
N ALA A 104 -4.16 9.43 6.82
CA ALA A 104 -4.23 10.57 5.93
C ALA A 104 -4.04 10.15 4.45
N GLY A 105 -3.11 9.23 4.17
CA GLY A 105 -2.90 8.65 2.85
C GLY A 105 -4.14 7.91 2.33
N GLN A 106 -4.78 7.11 3.18
CA GLN A 106 -6.03 6.42 2.85
C GLN A 106 -7.16 7.41 2.53
N TYR A 107 -7.30 8.47 3.33
CA TYR A 107 -8.28 9.52 3.05
C TYR A 107 -8.00 10.22 1.71
N LEU A 108 -6.73 10.53 1.42
CA LEU A 108 -6.35 11.14 0.14
C LEU A 108 -6.72 10.22 -1.03
N ASP A 109 -6.49 8.92 -0.94
CA ASP A 109 -6.89 7.97 -1.99
C ASP A 109 -8.39 8.04 -2.29
N LEU A 110 -9.23 7.93 -1.24
CA LEU A 110 -10.68 8.07 -1.37
C LEU A 110 -11.10 9.43 -1.94
N LEU A 111 -10.45 10.50 -1.50
CA LEU A 111 -10.73 11.85 -1.95
C LEU A 111 -10.43 12.03 -3.44
N GLU A 112 -9.33 11.46 -3.92
CA GLU A 112 -8.96 11.56 -5.33
C GLU A 112 -9.90 10.74 -6.22
N GLN A 113 -10.33 9.55 -5.77
CA GLN A 113 -11.38 8.78 -6.45
C GLN A 113 -12.69 9.58 -6.55
N ALA A 114 -13.13 10.20 -5.45
CA ALA A 114 -14.36 10.97 -5.38
C ALA A 114 -14.33 12.28 -6.18
N ARG A 115 -13.20 12.99 -6.22
CA ARG A 115 -13.05 14.25 -6.98
C ARG A 115 -13.07 14.02 -8.49
N GLY A 116 -12.62 12.86 -8.94
CA GLY A 116 -12.39 12.60 -10.35
C GLY A 116 -11.20 13.39 -10.92
N GLY A 117 -10.87 13.08 -12.17
CA GLY A 117 -9.64 13.54 -12.83
C GLY A 117 -8.39 12.85 -12.28
N GLY A 118 -7.22 13.47 -12.47
CA GLY A 118 -5.96 12.96 -11.95
C GLY A 118 -4.85 13.95 -12.19
N SER A 119 -3.93 14.07 -11.23
CA SER A 119 -2.66 14.76 -11.44
C SER A 119 -1.57 13.88 -10.88
N VAL A 120 -0.44 13.81 -11.58
CA VAL A 120 0.72 13.02 -11.14
C VAL A 120 1.14 13.40 -9.73
N GLU A 121 1.15 14.69 -9.39
CA GLU A 121 1.50 15.16 -8.05
C GLU A 121 0.59 14.60 -6.95
N ARG A 122 -0.73 14.65 -7.14
CA ARG A 122 -1.71 14.11 -6.17
C ARG A 122 -1.60 12.59 -6.06
N ALA A 123 -1.45 11.88 -7.17
CA ALA A 123 -1.25 10.43 -7.17
C ALA A 123 0.02 10.04 -6.41
N LEU A 124 1.15 10.71 -6.69
CA LEU A 124 2.40 10.50 -5.96
C LEU A 124 2.29 10.86 -4.48
N ARG A 125 1.45 11.84 -4.12
CA ARG A 125 1.18 12.16 -2.71
C ARG A 125 0.44 11.03 -2.00
N VAL A 126 -0.53 10.40 -2.65
CA VAL A 126 -1.20 9.19 -2.12
C VAL A 126 -0.17 8.08 -1.95
N VAL A 127 0.61 7.77 -3.00
CA VAL A 127 1.69 6.77 -2.97
C VAL A 127 2.64 7.00 -1.79
N ARG A 128 3.09 8.24 -1.60
CA ARG A 128 4.01 8.62 -0.53
C ARG A 128 3.46 8.30 0.86
N PHE A 129 2.23 8.73 1.16
CA PHE A 129 1.68 8.61 2.52
C PHE A 129 1.01 7.25 2.79
N LYS A 130 0.22 6.74 1.83
CA LYS A 130 -0.52 5.48 1.99
C LYS A 130 0.41 4.26 1.96
N SER A 131 1.53 4.34 1.21
CA SER A 131 2.41 3.19 1.00
C SER A 131 3.86 3.48 1.36
N ALA A 132 4.51 4.47 0.77
CA ALA A 132 5.97 4.59 0.91
C ALA A 132 6.44 4.80 2.35
N LYS A 133 5.78 5.74 3.05
CA LYS A 133 6.04 6.02 4.46
C LYS A 133 5.67 4.85 5.34
N TYR A 134 4.45 4.35 5.18
CA TYR A 134 3.89 3.29 6.01
C TYR A 134 4.61 1.94 5.86
N THR A 135 4.88 1.52 4.63
CA THR A 135 5.36 0.17 4.31
C THR A 135 6.87 0.02 4.48
N ILE A 136 7.65 1.10 4.28
CA ILE A 136 9.12 1.01 4.24
C ILE A 136 9.80 2.01 5.18
N GLU A 137 9.61 3.32 5.00
CA GLU A 137 10.35 4.33 5.77
C GLU A 137 10.12 4.21 7.29
N ARG A 138 8.85 4.19 7.71
CA ARG A 138 8.51 4.20 9.13
C ARG A 138 8.84 2.89 9.84
N PRO A 139 8.66 1.68 9.25
CA PRO A 139 9.19 0.45 9.83
C PRO A 139 10.70 0.48 10.09
N LEU A 140 11.50 1.06 9.17
CA LEU A 140 12.93 1.26 9.38
C LEU A 140 13.21 2.24 10.53
N HIS A 141 12.49 3.37 10.57
CA HIS A 141 12.59 4.34 11.66
C HIS A 141 12.17 3.75 13.01
N ILE A 142 11.17 2.87 13.05
CA ILE A 142 10.76 2.15 14.27
C ILE A 142 11.92 1.25 14.74
N GLY A 143 12.56 0.52 13.83
CA GLY A 143 13.75 -0.26 14.14
C GLY A 143 14.90 0.60 14.68
N ALA A 144 15.16 1.75 14.07
CA ALA A 144 16.15 2.72 14.53
C ALA A 144 15.84 3.27 15.92
N ALA A 145 14.58 3.63 16.17
CA ALA A 145 14.10 4.16 17.44
C ALA A 145 14.17 3.11 18.56
N LEU A 146 13.81 1.85 18.27
CA LEU A 146 13.98 0.73 19.21
C LEU A 146 15.46 0.51 19.58
N ALA A 147 16.39 0.85 18.69
CA ALA A 147 17.82 0.79 18.95
C ALA A 147 18.40 2.08 19.58
N LEU A 148 17.58 3.14 19.74
CA LEU A 148 18.02 4.49 20.13
C LEU A 148 19.16 4.99 19.21
N ALA A 149 19.04 4.71 17.92
CA ALA A 149 20.03 5.08 16.91
C ALA A 149 20.14 6.62 16.78
N PRO A 150 21.30 7.13 16.33
CA PRO A 150 21.49 8.56 16.15
C PRO A 150 20.80 9.05 14.85
N PRO A 151 20.56 10.38 14.69
CA PRO A 151 19.78 10.94 13.59
C PRO A 151 20.26 10.56 12.19
N GLU A 152 21.56 10.34 12.00
CA GLU A 152 22.16 10.02 10.71
C GLU A 152 21.66 8.66 10.17
N VAL A 153 21.24 7.75 11.06
CA VAL A 153 20.60 6.48 10.68
C VAL A 153 19.18 6.71 10.16
N PHE A 154 18.44 7.65 10.75
CA PHE A 154 17.10 8.00 10.28
C PHE A 154 17.16 8.67 8.90
N ASP A 155 18.12 9.57 8.69
CA ASP A 155 18.34 10.23 7.39
C ASP A 155 18.70 9.20 6.31
N ALA A 156 19.59 8.25 6.62
CA ALA A 156 19.91 7.15 5.72
C ALA A 156 18.70 6.27 5.40
N TYR A 157 17.88 5.93 6.40
CA TYR A 157 16.64 5.17 6.20
C TYR A 157 15.57 5.94 5.43
N SER A 158 15.48 7.26 5.56
CA SER A 158 14.58 8.07 4.73
C SER A 158 15.07 8.15 3.29
N GLY A 159 16.37 8.37 3.07
CA GLY A 159 16.98 8.38 1.73
C GLY A 159 16.84 7.04 1.00
N TYR A 160 16.88 5.93 1.74
CA TYR A 160 16.64 4.60 1.19
C TYR A 160 15.13 4.28 1.04
N GLY A 161 14.37 4.44 2.12
CA GLY A 161 13.05 3.85 2.28
C GLY A 161 11.94 4.62 1.58
N LEU A 162 12.04 5.94 1.52
CA LEU A 162 11.04 6.77 0.84
C LEU A 162 10.99 6.51 -0.67
N PRO A 163 12.10 6.62 -1.44
CA PRO A 163 12.03 6.34 -2.87
C PRO A 163 11.71 4.87 -3.16
N LEU A 164 12.22 3.93 -2.35
CA LEU A 164 11.87 2.52 -2.52
C LEU A 164 10.38 2.27 -2.31
N GLY A 165 9.79 2.91 -1.30
CA GLY A 165 8.38 2.77 -1.00
C GLY A 165 7.48 3.36 -2.09
N GLU A 166 7.93 4.44 -2.73
CA GLU A 166 7.25 4.99 -3.90
C GLU A 166 7.36 4.01 -5.09
N ALA A 167 8.56 3.49 -5.37
CA ALA A 167 8.78 2.50 -6.43
C ALA A 167 7.96 1.21 -6.23
N PHE A 168 7.87 0.73 -4.99
CA PHE A 168 7.08 -0.42 -4.59
C PHE A 168 5.61 -0.23 -4.95
N GLN A 169 5.01 0.90 -4.57
CA GLN A 169 3.60 1.14 -4.85
C GLN A 169 3.33 1.33 -6.34
N LEU A 170 4.23 2.01 -7.05
CA LEU A 170 4.12 2.15 -8.52
C LEU A 170 4.17 0.78 -9.22
N ARG A 171 5.00 -0.15 -8.73
CA ARG A 171 5.01 -1.54 -9.21
C ARG A 171 3.69 -2.23 -8.90
N ASP A 172 3.17 -2.09 -7.68
CA ASP A 172 1.88 -2.66 -7.29
C ASP A 172 0.73 -2.10 -8.16
N ASP A 173 0.73 -0.80 -8.50
CA ASP A 173 -0.24 -0.17 -9.41
C ASP A 173 -0.14 -0.76 -10.84
N ILE A 174 1.07 -1.02 -11.34
CA ILE A 174 1.27 -1.72 -12.63
C ILE A 174 0.71 -3.13 -12.56
N LEU A 175 0.98 -3.87 -11.48
CA LEU A 175 0.46 -5.22 -11.29
C LEU A 175 -1.06 -5.26 -11.15
N GLY A 176 -1.66 -4.27 -10.50
CA GLY A 176 -3.12 -4.15 -10.38
C GLY A 176 -3.83 -3.98 -11.72
N VAL A 177 -3.15 -3.37 -12.70
CA VAL A 177 -3.66 -3.20 -14.07
C VAL A 177 -3.26 -4.35 -14.99
N PHE A 178 -2.01 -4.79 -14.97
CA PHE A 178 -1.41 -5.68 -15.98
C PHE A 178 -1.01 -7.06 -15.47
N GLY A 179 -0.96 -7.27 -14.16
CA GLY A 179 -0.44 -8.50 -13.55
C GLY A 179 -1.37 -9.70 -13.71
N ASP A 180 -0.76 -10.89 -13.65
CA ASP A 180 -1.47 -12.17 -13.61
C ASP A 180 -2.25 -12.31 -12.28
N PRO A 181 -3.55 -12.65 -12.30
CA PRO A 181 -4.33 -12.94 -11.10
C PRO A 181 -3.71 -13.98 -10.15
N GLU A 182 -2.95 -14.94 -10.67
CA GLU A 182 -2.24 -15.94 -9.84
C GLU A 182 -1.14 -15.29 -8.99
N VAL A 183 -0.54 -14.20 -9.47
CA VAL A 183 0.52 -13.46 -8.76
C VAL A 183 -0.07 -12.41 -7.82
N THR A 184 -1.08 -11.66 -8.27
CA THR A 184 -1.66 -10.54 -7.49
C THR A 184 -2.66 -11.00 -6.43
N GLY A 185 -3.24 -12.20 -6.61
CA GLY A 185 -4.31 -12.71 -5.75
C GLY A 185 -5.62 -11.92 -5.86
N LYS A 186 -5.74 -11.05 -6.86
CA LYS A 186 -6.93 -10.27 -7.26
C LYS A 186 -7.21 -10.48 -8.76
N PRO A 187 -8.46 -10.31 -9.24
CA PRO A 187 -8.73 -10.30 -10.68
C PRO A 187 -7.94 -9.17 -11.37
N ALA A 188 -7.42 -9.44 -12.57
CA ALA A 188 -6.67 -8.41 -13.29
C ALA A 188 -7.59 -7.22 -13.64
N GLY A 189 -7.08 -6.00 -13.46
CA GLY A 189 -7.84 -4.77 -13.70
C GLY A 189 -8.78 -4.39 -12.55
N ASP A 190 -8.63 -4.96 -11.35
CA ASP A 190 -9.43 -4.57 -10.19
C ASP A 190 -9.28 -3.08 -9.86
N ASP A 191 -8.06 -2.54 -9.93
CA ASP A 191 -7.82 -1.11 -9.71
C ASP A 191 -8.56 -0.22 -10.73
N LEU A 192 -8.84 -0.73 -11.93
CA LEU A 192 -9.64 -0.04 -12.94
C LEU A 192 -11.14 -0.06 -12.59
N ARG A 193 -11.63 -1.15 -12.00
CA ARG A 193 -13.02 -1.25 -11.49
C ARG A 193 -13.23 -0.40 -10.25
N GLU A 194 -12.26 -0.40 -9.35
CA GLU A 194 -12.21 0.43 -8.14
C GLU A 194 -12.08 1.92 -8.51
N GLY A 195 -11.61 2.23 -9.73
CA GLY A 195 -11.51 3.60 -10.22
C GLY A 195 -10.33 4.37 -9.62
N LYS A 196 -9.28 3.66 -9.20
CA LYS A 196 -8.11 4.25 -8.56
C LYS A 196 -7.43 5.28 -9.45
N ARG A 197 -7.05 6.40 -8.83
CA ARG A 197 -6.38 7.53 -9.51
C ARG A 197 -4.86 7.40 -9.43
N THR A 198 -4.34 6.26 -9.89
CA THR A 198 -2.91 5.94 -9.88
C THR A 198 -2.11 6.87 -10.81
N VAL A 199 -0.78 6.82 -10.71
CA VAL A 199 0.11 7.56 -11.63
C VAL A 199 -0.11 7.13 -13.08
N LEU A 200 -0.40 5.84 -13.32
CA LEU A 200 -0.74 5.32 -14.65
C LEU A 200 -1.93 6.05 -15.26
N ILE A 201 -3.02 6.22 -14.49
CA ILE A 201 -4.22 6.92 -14.95
C ILE A 201 -3.95 8.41 -15.11
N ALA A 202 -3.21 9.03 -14.19
CA ALA A 202 -2.91 10.46 -14.26
C ALA A 202 -2.13 10.81 -15.55
N ILE A 203 -1.06 10.07 -15.86
CA ILE A 203 -0.26 10.28 -17.08
C ILE A 203 -1.06 9.93 -18.33
N ALA A 204 -1.83 8.83 -18.31
CA ALA A 204 -2.66 8.45 -19.45
C ALA A 204 -3.70 9.53 -19.76
N THR A 205 -4.34 10.09 -18.73
CA THR A 205 -5.30 11.19 -18.88
C THR A 205 -4.65 12.46 -19.43
N GLU A 206 -3.44 12.81 -18.95
CA GLU A 206 -2.71 14.00 -19.41
C GLU A 206 -2.31 13.92 -20.89
N ARG A 207 -1.96 12.73 -21.37
CA ARG A 207 -1.45 12.50 -22.73
C ARG A 207 -2.50 11.94 -23.72
N ALA A 208 -3.69 11.63 -23.24
CA ALA A 208 -4.75 11.05 -24.05
C ALA A 208 -5.25 12.01 -25.13
N ASP A 209 -5.55 11.46 -26.31
CA ASP A 209 -6.35 12.16 -27.30
C ASP A 209 -7.82 12.29 -26.85
N PRO A 210 -8.66 13.12 -27.51
CA PRO A 210 -10.04 13.33 -27.09
C PRO A 210 -10.91 12.06 -27.05
N SER A 211 -10.61 11.04 -27.87
CA SER A 211 -11.33 9.76 -27.87
C SER A 211 -10.90 8.88 -26.69
N GLN A 212 -9.59 8.76 -26.46
CA GLN A 212 -9.02 8.04 -25.33
C GLN A 212 -9.50 8.64 -24.00
N LEU A 213 -9.52 9.98 -23.89
CA LEU A 213 -9.98 10.68 -22.69
C LEU A 213 -11.46 10.38 -22.38
N ARG A 214 -12.32 10.33 -23.41
CA ARG A 214 -13.72 9.91 -23.22
C ARG A 214 -13.81 8.49 -22.71
N SER A 215 -13.06 7.56 -23.29
CA SER A 215 -13.05 6.17 -22.84
C SER A 215 -12.55 6.02 -21.41
N ILE A 216 -11.51 6.77 -20.99
CA ILE A 216 -11.08 6.78 -19.59
C ILE A 216 -12.23 7.23 -18.67
N HIS A 217 -12.92 8.32 -19.02
CA HIS A 217 -14.00 8.87 -18.22
C HIS A 217 -15.22 7.94 -18.14
N GLU A 218 -15.52 7.20 -19.20
CA GLU A 218 -16.67 6.30 -19.28
C GLU A 218 -16.43 4.96 -18.57
N LEU A 219 -15.20 4.44 -18.62
CA LEU A 219 -14.89 3.07 -18.21
C LEU A 219 -14.25 2.96 -16.81
N LEU A 220 -13.46 3.95 -16.39
CA LEU A 220 -12.73 3.88 -15.13
C LEU A 220 -13.69 4.05 -13.93
N GLY A 221 -13.66 3.09 -12.99
CA GLY A 221 -14.54 3.07 -11.82
C GLY A 221 -15.88 2.39 -12.07
N ASP A 222 -16.11 1.79 -13.25
CA ASP A 222 -17.29 0.97 -13.48
C ASP A 222 -17.12 -0.38 -12.77
N ALA A 223 -17.92 -0.62 -11.72
CA ALA A 223 -17.94 -1.90 -10.99
C ALA A 223 -18.31 -3.09 -11.90
N HIS A 224 -18.94 -2.85 -13.05
CA HIS A 224 -19.30 -3.86 -14.04
C HIS A 224 -18.34 -3.90 -15.25
N LEU A 225 -17.17 -3.25 -15.15
CA LEU A 225 -16.19 -3.22 -16.22
C LEU A 225 -15.79 -4.64 -16.64
N ASN A 226 -16.16 -4.97 -17.88
CA ASN A 226 -15.86 -6.25 -18.50
C ASN A 226 -14.43 -6.29 -19.08
N LEU A 227 -14.02 -7.46 -19.56
CA LEU A 227 -12.67 -7.67 -20.11
C LEU A 227 -12.36 -6.72 -21.28
N ASN A 228 -13.30 -6.46 -22.18
CA ASN A 228 -13.09 -5.54 -23.30
C ASN A 228 -12.84 -4.10 -22.82
N GLY A 229 -13.55 -3.66 -21.79
CA GLY A 229 -13.33 -2.35 -21.17
C GLY A 229 -11.97 -2.25 -20.50
N ILE A 230 -11.55 -3.30 -19.79
CA ILE A 230 -10.20 -3.41 -19.19
C ILE A 230 -9.13 -3.33 -20.28
N ASP A 231 -9.28 -4.11 -21.36
CA ASP A 231 -8.30 -4.14 -22.44
C ASP A 231 -8.24 -2.80 -23.19
N THR A 232 -9.38 -2.09 -23.30
CA THR A 232 -9.42 -0.72 -23.82
C THR A 232 -8.60 0.24 -22.96
N LEU A 233 -8.79 0.23 -21.63
CA LEU A 233 -8.03 1.08 -20.72
C LEU A 233 -6.54 0.72 -20.71
N ARG A 234 -6.19 -0.58 -20.77
CA ARG A 234 -4.80 -1.05 -20.89
C ARG A 234 -4.14 -0.56 -22.18
N ALA A 235 -4.85 -0.62 -23.30
CA ALA A 235 -4.36 -0.09 -24.57
C ALA A 235 -4.08 1.41 -24.47
N ILE A 236 -5.00 2.18 -23.89
CA ILE A 236 -4.81 3.63 -23.68
C ILE A 236 -3.59 3.91 -22.79
N ILE A 237 -3.41 3.17 -21.69
CA ILE A 237 -2.24 3.33 -20.79
C ILE A 237 -0.92 3.04 -21.54
N ARG A 238 -0.92 2.08 -22.47
CA ARG A 238 0.26 1.79 -23.31
C ARG A 238 0.48 2.84 -24.38
N ASP A 239 -0.55 3.19 -25.15
CA ASP A 239 -0.47 4.11 -26.29
C ASP A 239 -0.08 5.54 -25.87
N THR A 240 -0.45 5.95 -24.66
CA THR A 240 -0.06 7.23 -24.06
C THR A 240 1.38 7.25 -23.51
N GLY A 241 2.08 6.10 -23.53
CA GLY A 241 3.40 5.93 -22.93
C GLY A 241 3.39 6.05 -21.41
N SER A 242 2.22 5.85 -20.77
CA SER A 242 2.07 5.95 -19.31
C SER A 242 2.75 4.80 -18.58
N LEU A 243 2.65 3.58 -19.14
CA LEU A 243 3.35 2.41 -18.61
C LEU A 243 4.87 2.62 -18.61
N ASP A 244 5.45 2.96 -19.77
CA ASP A 244 6.89 3.18 -19.91
C ASP A 244 7.40 4.31 -19.00
N PHE A 245 6.62 5.40 -18.87
CA PHE A 245 6.95 6.47 -17.94
C PHE A 245 7.02 5.96 -16.49
N THR A 246 6.05 5.15 -16.08
CA THR A 246 5.98 4.62 -14.71
C THR A 246 7.11 3.61 -14.44
N GLU A 247 7.43 2.75 -15.41
CA GLU A 247 8.58 1.84 -15.34
C GLU A 247 9.91 2.58 -15.18
N ASN A 248 10.13 3.65 -15.94
CA ASN A 248 11.34 4.47 -15.80
C ASN A 248 11.40 5.15 -14.42
N LEU A 249 10.27 5.67 -13.92
CA LEU A 249 10.21 6.26 -12.58
C LEU A 249 10.55 5.24 -11.49
N ILE A 250 10.07 4.00 -11.60
CA ILE A 250 10.43 2.91 -10.69
C ILE A 250 11.95 2.66 -10.70
N ALA A 251 12.57 2.63 -11.89
CA ALA A 251 14.01 2.42 -12.03
C ALA A 251 14.82 3.56 -11.38
N ASP A 252 14.43 4.82 -11.64
CA ASP A 252 15.10 6.00 -11.07
C ASP A 252 14.99 6.02 -9.53
N LEU A 253 13.83 5.64 -8.98
CA LEU A 253 13.60 5.57 -7.54
C LEU A 253 14.39 4.41 -6.89
N LEU A 254 14.50 3.27 -7.56
CA LEU A 254 15.36 2.17 -7.10
C LEU A 254 16.83 2.63 -7.05
N GLU A 255 17.32 3.30 -8.09
CA GLU A 255 18.70 3.80 -8.13
C GLU A 255 18.97 4.78 -6.97
N GLN A 256 18.04 5.73 -6.73
CA GLN A 256 18.12 6.66 -5.60
C GLN A 256 18.18 5.93 -4.26
N SER A 257 17.34 4.90 -4.07
CA SER A 257 17.31 4.09 -2.86
C SER A 257 18.65 3.36 -2.62
N LEU A 258 19.18 2.72 -3.65
CA LEU A 258 20.45 1.98 -3.58
C LEU A 258 21.64 2.93 -3.33
N ALA A 259 21.64 4.10 -3.98
CA ALA A 259 22.67 5.11 -3.77
C ALA A 259 22.71 5.62 -2.32
N ALA A 260 21.57 5.74 -1.66
CA ALA A 260 21.49 6.14 -0.25
C ALA A 260 22.17 5.15 0.71
N LEU A 261 22.27 3.87 0.34
CA LEU A 261 22.94 2.86 1.17
C LEU A 261 24.48 2.89 1.07
N ALA A 262 25.04 3.44 -0.01
CA ALA A 262 26.48 3.31 -0.32
C ALA A 262 27.42 3.89 0.75
N ASN A 263 26.98 4.96 1.43
CA ASN A 263 27.74 5.60 2.51
C ASN A 263 26.94 5.69 3.82
N ALA A 264 25.90 4.87 3.96
CA ALA A 264 25.05 4.89 5.14
C ALA A 264 25.84 4.40 6.37
N PRO A 265 25.63 4.99 7.57
CA PRO A 265 26.26 4.55 8.81
C PRO A 265 25.57 3.28 9.36
N LEU A 266 25.51 2.23 8.54
CA LEU A 266 24.82 0.98 8.80
C LEU A 266 25.80 -0.20 8.83
N ASP A 267 25.42 -1.27 9.52
CA ASP A 267 26.16 -2.52 9.50
C ASP A 267 26.22 -3.09 8.06
N PRO A 268 27.38 -3.57 7.57
CA PRO A 268 27.49 -4.13 6.22
C PRO A 268 26.50 -5.26 5.90
N ALA A 269 26.14 -6.10 6.88
CA ALA A 269 25.15 -7.15 6.69
C ALA A 269 23.72 -6.58 6.53
N ALA A 270 23.42 -5.47 7.20
CA ALA A 270 22.17 -4.74 7.00
C ALA A 270 22.11 -4.12 5.60
N VAL A 271 23.20 -3.52 5.11
CA VAL A 271 23.28 -2.97 3.75
C VAL A 271 23.02 -4.05 2.69
N ILE A 272 23.61 -5.24 2.85
CA ILE A 272 23.36 -6.38 1.94
C ILE A 272 21.88 -6.78 1.94
N SER A 273 21.28 -6.88 3.13
CA SER A 273 19.87 -7.28 3.27
C SER A 273 18.91 -6.24 2.68
N LEU A 274 19.17 -4.95 2.93
CA LEU A 274 18.38 -3.85 2.37
C LEU A 274 18.53 -3.78 0.84
N THR A 275 19.73 -3.99 0.30
CA THR A 275 19.95 -4.07 -1.16
C THR A 275 19.11 -5.18 -1.79
N GLN A 276 19.07 -6.36 -1.18
CA GLN A 276 18.24 -7.48 -1.65
C GLN A 276 16.74 -7.17 -1.56
N LEU A 277 16.30 -6.55 -0.45
CA LEU A 277 14.91 -6.12 -0.28
C LEU A 277 14.51 -5.09 -1.34
N ALA A 278 15.38 -4.14 -1.68
CA ALA A 278 15.12 -3.13 -2.70
C ALA A 278 14.85 -3.76 -4.07
N HIS A 279 15.69 -4.69 -4.50
CA HIS A 279 15.45 -5.43 -5.75
C HIS A 279 14.16 -6.24 -5.71
N ASN A 280 13.92 -6.99 -4.63
CA ASN A 280 12.72 -7.83 -4.49
C ASN A 280 11.43 -7.00 -4.45
N ALA A 281 11.48 -5.79 -3.89
CA ALA A 281 10.32 -4.90 -3.81
C ALA A 281 9.84 -4.43 -5.19
N VAL A 282 10.75 -4.23 -6.15
CA VAL A 282 10.39 -3.70 -7.49
C VAL A 282 10.38 -4.75 -8.61
N GLN A 283 11.03 -5.90 -8.43
CA GLN A 283 11.11 -6.98 -9.43
C GLN A 283 10.06 -8.08 -9.23
N ARG A 284 8.91 -7.75 -8.65
CA ARG A 284 7.77 -8.67 -8.52
C ARG A 284 7.27 -9.02 -9.93
N ASN A 285 7.57 -10.23 -10.39
CA ASN A 285 7.34 -10.67 -11.77
C ASN A 285 5.87 -10.44 -12.20
N LEU A 286 5.72 -9.94 -13.44
CA LEU A 286 4.49 -10.01 -14.25
C LEU A 286 4.17 -11.46 -14.63
#